data_AF-A0A7Z7LLR6-F1
#
_entry.id   AF-A0A7Z7LLR6-F1
#
_cell.length_a   1.000
_cell.length_b   1.000
_cell.length_c   1.000
_cell.angle_alpha   90.00
_cell.angle_beta   90.00
_cell.angle_gamma   90.00
#
_symmetry.space_group_name_H-M   'P 1'
#
loop_
_entity.id
_entity.type
_entity.pdbx_description
1 polymer ?
#
loop_
_entity_poly.entity_id
_entity_poly.type
_entity_poly.pdbx_seq_one_letter_code
_entity_poly.pdbx_strand_id
1 'polypeptide(L)'
;MPAAIVNDSNAARPRWWHVDFAVETSTEALLVDIWQTTTGGPTWLPRVAERMGYRLQNLSLHEIDPILLQNAKDLMRYVGSEVPLGDRVRVLAALDEIGSLTFAESLSVIRESMPMHSIVALIISGILEVDLSLALLGPDSVVRRASK
;
A
#
# COMPACT_ATOMS: atom_id res chain seq x y z
N MET A 1 -10.24 9.77 -2.47
CA MET A 1 -10.20 10.55 -1.22
C MET A 1 -11.48 10.26 -0.47
N PRO A 2 -11.42 9.77 0.79
CA PRO A 2 -12.61 9.60 1.61
C PRO A 2 -13.29 10.96 1.82
N ALA A 3 -14.62 10.94 2.00
CA ALA A 3 -15.40 12.16 2.21
C ALA A 3 -14.95 12.88 3.49
N ALA A 4 -15.00 14.22 3.48
CA ALA A 4 -14.70 15.01 4.66
C ALA A 4 -15.63 14.66 5.82
N ILE A 5 -15.05 14.42 7.00
CA ILE A 5 -15.82 14.24 8.23
C ILE A 5 -16.18 15.63 8.74
N VAL A 6 -17.49 15.86 8.87
CA VAL A 6 -18.05 17.14 9.31
C VAL A 6 -18.28 17.11 10.80
N ASN A 7 -17.81 18.14 11.49
CA ASN A 7 -18.16 18.38 12.88
C ASN A 7 -19.62 18.86 12.97
N ASP A 8 -20.48 17.98 13.46
CA ASP A 8 -21.91 18.21 13.74
C ASP A 8 -22.16 18.71 15.17
N SER A 9 -21.11 18.87 15.99
CA SER A 9 -21.21 19.58 17.27
C SER A 9 -21.59 21.04 16.99
N ASN A 10 -22.38 21.65 17.87
CA ASN A 10 -22.95 23.02 17.82
C ASN A 10 -21.93 24.20 17.68
N ALA A 11 -20.81 24.01 16.98
CA ALA A 11 -19.79 25.01 16.73
C ALA A 11 -20.33 26.10 15.80
N ALA A 12 -20.05 27.36 16.14
CA ALA A 12 -20.48 28.53 15.37
C ALA A 12 -19.98 28.57 13.91
N ARG A 13 -19.05 27.68 13.53
CA ARG A 13 -18.62 27.42 12.16
C ARG A 13 -18.41 25.92 11.96
N PRO A 14 -18.94 25.31 10.88
CA PRO A 14 -18.68 23.91 10.57
C PRO A 14 -17.17 23.71 10.37
N ARG A 15 -16.62 22.73 11.09
CA ARG A 15 -15.23 22.28 10.92
C ARG A 15 -15.25 20.98 10.14
N TRP A 16 -14.35 20.85 9.18
CA TRP A 16 -14.20 19.65 8.36
C TRP A 16 -12.79 19.08 8.58
N TRP A 17 -12.69 17.76 8.58
CA TRP A 17 -11.44 17.02 8.66
C TRP A 17 -11.42 15.97 7.56
N HIS A 18 -10.30 15.87 6.84
CA HIS A 18 -10.08 14.77 5.91
C HIS A 18 -9.17 13.77 6.60
N VAL A 19 -9.64 12.53 6.70
CA VAL A 19 -8.78 11.40 7.07
C VAL A 19 -8.08 10.88 5.83
N ASP A 20 -6.95 10.21 5.99
CA ASP A 20 -6.20 9.66 4.86
C ASP A 20 -6.89 8.43 4.27
N PHE A 21 -7.38 7.53 5.14
CA PHE A 21 -8.05 6.31 4.71
C PHE A 21 -9.31 6.02 5.54
N ALA A 22 -10.30 5.45 4.86
CA ALA A 22 -11.39 4.71 5.49
C ALA A 22 -11.21 3.24 5.12
N VAL A 23 -11.12 2.38 6.13
CA VAL A 23 -10.83 0.95 5.96
C VAL A 23 -12.00 0.16 6.52
N GLU A 24 -12.64 -0.64 5.68
CA GLU A 24 -13.69 -1.57 6.09
C GLU A 24 -13.23 -2.98 5.78
N THR A 25 -13.19 -3.81 6.82
CA THR A 25 -12.92 -5.25 6.73
C THR A 25 -14.16 -6.01 7.17
N SER A 26 -14.11 -7.34 7.09
CA SER A 26 -15.20 -8.18 7.63
C SER A 26 -15.35 -8.08 9.15
N THR A 27 -14.35 -7.57 9.86
CA THR A 27 -14.30 -7.53 11.33
C THR A 27 -14.22 -6.12 11.91
N GLU A 28 -13.77 -5.13 11.14
CA GLU A 28 -13.51 -3.78 11.64
C GLU A 28 -13.87 -2.70 10.62
N ALA A 29 -14.29 -1.54 11.12
CA ALA A 29 -14.43 -0.31 10.36
C ALA A 29 -13.55 0.77 11.02
N LEU A 30 -12.55 1.25 10.28
CA LEU A 30 -11.52 2.16 10.76
C LEU A 30 -11.47 3.43 9.92
N LEU A 31 -11.23 4.55 10.60
CA LEU A 31 -10.76 5.77 9.96
C LEU A 31 -9.30 5.95 10.36
N VAL A 32 -8.41 5.99 9.36
CA VAL A 32 -6.96 6.05 9.57
C VAL A 32 -6.45 7.43 9.20
N ASP A 33 -5.70 8.04 10.12
CA ASP A 33 -5.06 9.34 9.96
C ASP A 33 -3.54 9.18 10.19
N ILE A 34 -2.72 9.56 9.21
CA ILE A 34 -1.27 9.45 9.26
C ILE A 34 -0.71 10.73 9.88
N TRP A 35 -0.20 10.63 11.09
CA TRP A 35 0.36 11.77 11.80
C TRP A 35 1.85 11.92 11.56
N GLN A 36 2.25 13.12 11.15
CA GLN A 36 3.65 13.56 11.10
C GLN A 36 4.04 14.40 12.31
N THR A 37 3.07 14.85 13.13
CA THR A 37 3.30 15.78 14.24
C THR A 37 2.72 15.25 15.55
N THR A 38 3.37 15.59 16.65
CA THR A 38 2.95 15.27 18.03
C THR A 38 1.73 16.07 18.51
N THR A 39 1.23 17.02 17.72
CA THR A 39 0.17 17.95 18.12
C THR A 39 -1.24 17.34 18.18
N GLY A 40 -1.41 16.10 17.71
CA GLY A 40 -2.68 15.38 17.78
C GLY A 40 -3.77 15.94 16.84
N GLY A 41 -4.69 15.07 16.44
CA GLY A 41 -5.85 15.43 15.62
C GLY A 41 -6.92 16.22 16.37
N PRO A 42 -8.00 16.67 15.69
CA PRO A 42 -9.07 17.42 16.32
C PRO A 42 -9.75 16.61 17.44
N THR A 43 -9.92 17.21 18.61
CA THR A 43 -10.52 16.55 19.79
C THR A 43 -11.96 16.07 19.59
N TRP A 44 -12.67 16.60 18.58
CA TRP A 44 -14.03 16.18 18.23
C TRP A 44 -14.08 14.96 17.31
N LEU A 45 -12.99 14.65 16.60
CA LEU A 45 -12.94 13.63 15.55
C LEU A 45 -13.25 12.21 16.07
N PRO A 46 -12.69 11.73 17.21
CA PRO A 46 -12.98 10.39 17.72
C PRO A 46 -14.47 10.15 17.96
N ARG A 47 -15.19 11.14 18.52
CA ARG A 47 -16.62 11.03 18.82
C ARG A 47 -17.49 11.01 17.56
N VAL A 48 -17.09 11.75 16.52
CA VAL A 48 -17.80 11.70 15.23
C VAL A 48 -17.56 10.36 14.57
N ALA A 49 -16.31 9.86 14.55
CA ALA A 49 -15.95 8.55 14.03
C ALA A 49 -16.78 7.42 14.68
N GLU A 50 -16.84 7.38 16.02
CA GLU A 50 -17.61 6.37 16.75
C GLU A 50 -19.11 6.39 16.39
N ARG A 51 -19.72 7.58 16.24
CA ARG A 51 -21.13 7.70 15.84
C ARG A 51 -21.37 7.26 14.40
N MET A 52 -20.36 7.37 13.53
CA MET A 52 -20.40 6.82 12.18
C MET A 52 -20.12 5.31 12.15
N GLY A 53 -19.86 4.67 13.29
CA GLY A 53 -19.57 3.24 13.40
C GLY A 53 -18.10 2.89 13.14
N TYR A 54 -17.21 3.87 13.09
CA TYR A 54 -15.78 3.67 12.86
C TYR A 54 -14.96 3.86 14.15
N ARG A 55 -13.88 3.10 14.28
CA ARG A 55 -12.81 3.40 15.25
C ARG A 55 -11.75 4.28 14.59
N LEU A 56 -11.41 5.39 15.23
CA LEU A 56 -10.30 6.23 14.77
C LEU A 56 -8.97 5.56 15.13
N GLN A 57 -8.07 5.46 14.15
CA GLN A 57 -6.71 4.98 14.32
C GLN A 57 -5.74 6.03 13.79
N ASN A 58 -4.86 6.49 14.66
CA ASN A 58 -3.79 7.39 14.26
C ASN A 58 -2.53 6.55 14.05
N LEU A 59 -1.89 6.71 12.90
CA LEU A 59 -0.67 6.01 12.55
C LEU A 59 0.49 7.01 12.53
N SER A 60 1.49 6.83 13.38
CA SER A 60 2.72 7.63 13.29
C SER A 60 3.65 7.05 12.23
N LEU A 61 4.25 7.90 11.40
CA LEU A 61 5.30 7.44 10.47
C LEU A 61 6.51 6.81 11.18
N HIS A 62 6.72 7.15 12.47
CA HIS A 62 7.77 6.56 13.29
C HIS A 62 7.45 5.14 13.78
N GLU A 63 6.20 4.71 13.70
CA GLU A 63 5.74 3.38 14.10
C GLU A 63 5.73 2.40 12.92
N ILE A 64 6.01 2.88 11.71
CA ILE A 64 6.12 2.03 10.52
C ILE A 64 7.37 1.17 10.65
N ASP A 65 7.22 -0.13 10.39
CA ASP A 65 8.33 -1.08 10.34
C ASP A 65 9.46 -0.56 9.42
N PRO A 66 10.69 -0.40 9.95
CA PRO A 66 11.84 0.04 9.16
C PRO A 66 12.11 -0.82 7.92
N ILE A 67 11.85 -2.13 7.96
CA ILE A 67 12.03 -3.04 6.83
C ILE A 67 11.02 -2.73 5.73
N LEU A 68 9.73 -2.66 6.11
CA LEU A 68 8.64 -2.24 5.22
C LEU A 68 8.95 -0.91 4.56
N LEU A 69 9.39 0.09 5.34
CA LEU A 69 9.70 1.42 4.84
C LEU A 69 10.90 1.41 3.89
N GLN A 70 11.94 0.64 4.18
CA GLN A 70 13.11 0.55 3.32
C GLN A 70 12.77 -0.13 1.98
N ASN A 71 12.05 -1.26 2.03
CA ASN A 71 11.59 -1.96 0.83
C ASN A 71 10.69 -1.05 -0.03
N ALA A 72 9.74 -0.34 0.57
CA ALA A 72 8.89 0.61 -0.14
C ALA A 72 9.73 1.71 -0.83
N LYS A 73 10.70 2.30 -0.12
CA LYS A 73 11.62 3.31 -0.70
C LYS A 73 12.42 2.77 -1.88
N ASP A 74 12.91 1.54 -1.79
CA ASP A 74 13.70 0.92 -2.85
C ASP A 74 12.84 0.62 -4.09
N LEU A 75 11.59 0.15 -3.92
CA LEU A 75 10.67 -0.04 -5.02
C LEU A 75 10.29 1.29 -5.70
N MET A 76 10.05 2.35 -4.92
CA MET A 76 9.64 3.65 -5.45
C MET A 76 10.65 4.29 -6.42
N ARG A 77 11.92 3.84 -6.43
CA ARG A 77 12.94 4.28 -7.41
C ARG A 77 12.58 3.92 -8.85
N TYR A 78 11.72 2.92 -9.05
CA TYR A 78 11.35 2.39 -10.35
C TYR A 78 9.94 2.83 -10.80
N VAL A 79 9.31 3.75 -10.06
CA VAL A 79 8.00 4.28 -10.41
C VAL A 79 8.02 4.90 -11.82
N GLY A 80 6.94 4.70 -12.58
CA GLY A 80 6.80 5.20 -13.95
C GLY A 80 7.51 4.36 -15.01
N SER A 81 8.14 3.24 -14.65
CA SER A 81 8.70 2.32 -15.65
C SER A 81 7.58 1.65 -16.47
N GLU A 82 7.72 1.66 -17.79
CA GLU A 82 6.81 0.94 -18.68
C GLU A 82 7.19 -0.54 -18.78
N VAL A 83 6.17 -1.40 -18.88
CA VAL A 83 6.35 -2.85 -19.04
C VAL A 83 5.73 -3.27 -20.37
N PRO A 84 6.54 -3.76 -21.33
CA PRO A 84 6.01 -4.30 -22.57
C PRO A 84 4.99 -5.41 -22.32
N LEU A 85 3.96 -5.47 -23.17
CA LEU A 85 2.91 -6.50 -23.06
C LEU A 85 3.51 -7.91 -23.05
N GLY A 86 4.52 -8.16 -23.89
CA GLY A 86 5.19 -9.45 -23.99
C GLY A 86 5.78 -9.88 -22.66
N ASP A 87 6.53 -9.01 -21.99
CA ASP A 87 7.15 -9.32 -20.70
C ASP A 87 6.13 -9.52 -19.60
N ARG A 88 5.07 -8.70 -19.55
CA ARG A 88 3.96 -8.91 -18.62
C ARG A 88 3.28 -10.27 -18.83
N VAL A 89 3.00 -10.64 -20.08
CA VAL A 89 2.37 -11.93 -20.41
C VAL A 89 3.28 -13.10 -20.03
N ARG A 90 4.59 -13.02 -20.28
CA ARG A 90 5.54 -14.07 -19.92
C ARG A 90 5.60 -14.30 -18.41
N VAL A 91 5.70 -13.22 -17.62
CA VAL A 91 5.75 -13.32 -16.15
C VAL A 91 4.47 -13.94 -15.60
N LEU A 92 3.30 -13.48 -16.08
CA LEU A 92 2.03 -14.03 -15.64
C LEU A 92 1.84 -15.50 -16.04
N ALA A 93 2.26 -15.88 -17.26
CA ALA A 93 2.20 -17.28 -17.69
C ALA A 93 3.11 -18.18 -16.84
N ALA A 94 4.33 -17.73 -16.51
CA ALA A 94 5.23 -18.48 -15.64
C ALA A 94 4.65 -18.65 -14.21
N LEU A 95 4.01 -17.60 -13.68
CA LEU A 95 3.33 -17.66 -12.38
C LEU A 95 2.09 -18.55 -12.40
N ASP A 96 1.35 -18.59 -13.51
CA ASP A 96 0.18 -19.48 -13.66
C ASP A 96 0.61 -20.97 -13.72
N GLU A 97 1.83 -21.26 -14.19
CA GLU A 97 2.39 -22.62 -14.25
C GLU A 97 2.99 -23.08 -12.91
N ILE A 98 3.77 -22.22 -12.23
CA ILE A 98 4.59 -22.60 -11.06
C ILE A 98 3.94 -22.13 -9.74
N GLY A 99 3.01 -21.18 -9.80
CA GLY A 99 2.30 -20.59 -8.66
C GLY A 99 3.05 -19.44 -7.97
N SER A 100 4.38 -19.49 -7.93
CA SER A 100 5.23 -18.39 -7.45
C SER A 100 6.62 -18.47 -8.06
N LEU A 101 7.30 -17.32 -8.12
CA LEU A 101 8.70 -17.22 -8.53
C LEU A 101 9.48 -16.54 -7.41
N THR A 102 10.79 -16.80 -7.34
CA THR A 102 11.71 -15.90 -6.64
C THR A 102 11.91 -14.61 -7.44
N PHE A 103 12.45 -13.58 -6.80
CA PHE A 103 12.82 -12.34 -7.48
C PHE A 103 13.82 -12.62 -8.60
N ALA A 104 14.84 -13.44 -8.34
CA ALA A 104 15.85 -13.81 -9.34
C ALA A 104 15.26 -14.54 -10.56
N GLU A 105 14.33 -15.47 -10.33
CA GLU A 105 13.62 -16.16 -11.43
C GLU A 105 12.75 -15.19 -12.22
N SER A 106 12.02 -14.31 -11.53
CA SER A 106 11.16 -13.30 -12.15
C SER A 106 11.95 -12.38 -13.09
N LEU A 107 13.14 -11.95 -12.67
CA LEU A 107 14.04 -11.16 -13.52
C LEU A 107 14.47 -11.92 -14.78
N SER A 108 14.67 -13.23 -14.68
CA SER A 108 15.10 -14.08 -15.81
C SER A 108 14.01 -14.31 -16.85
N VAL A 109 12.74 -14.07 -16.50
CA VAL A 109 11.59 -14.20 -17.42
C VAL A 109 11.50 -13.00 -18.37
N ILE A 110 11.98 -11.84 -17.96
CA ILE A 110 11.95 -10.59 -18.75
C ILE A 110 12.89 -10.70 -19.96
N ARG A 111 12.43 -10.24 -21.13
CA ARG A 111 13.18 -10.35 -22.40
C ARG A 111 13.38 -9.04 -23.13
N GLU A 112 12.47 -8.09 -23.02
CA GLU A 112 12.46 -6.89 -23.85
C GLU A 112 12.92 -5.65 -23.07
N SER A 113 12.55 -5.55 -21.79
CA SER A 113 12.83 -4.40 -20.94
C SER A 113 13.91 -4.67 -19.88
N MET A 114 14.24 -3.61 -19.11
CA MET A 114 15.14 -3.73 -17.96
C MET A 114 14.49 -4.59 -16.86
N PRO A 115 15.05 -5.77 -16.50
CA PRO A 115 14.34 -6.75 -15.67
C PRO A 115 13.84 -6.21 -14.33
N MET A 116 14.71 -5.51 -13.58
CA MET A 116 14.36 -4.96 -12.28
C MET A 116 13.26 -3.91 -12.38
N HIS A 117 13.31 -3.05 -13.39
CA HIS A 117 12.31 -2.00 -13.59
C HIS A 117 10.94 -2.61 -13.86
N SER A 118 10.89 -3.67 -14.68
CA SER A 118 9.63 -4.31 -15.05
C SER A 118 9.00 -5.11 -13.93
N ILE A 119 9.78 -5.91 -13.19
CA ILE A 119 9.24 -6.64 -12.04
C ILE A 119 8.71 -5.65 -10.99
N VAL A 120 9.46 -4.60 -10.67
CA VAL A 120 9.00 -3.61 -9.70
C VAL A 120 7.79 -2.82 -10.18
N ALA A 121 7.72 -2.43 -11.46
CA ALA A 121 6.55 -1.77 -12.00
C ALA A 121 5.29 -2.64 -11.94
N LEU A 122 5.43 -3.95 -12.15
CA LEU A 122 4.32 -4.90 -11.99
C LEU A 122 3.91 -5.05 -10.51
N ILE A 123 4.84 -4.95 -9.56
CA ILE A 123 4.54 -4.93 -8.12
C ILE A 123 3.80 -3.63 -7.73
N ILE A 124 4.32 -2.46 -8.13
CA ILE A 124 3.73 -1.15 -7.81
C ILE A 124 2.32 -1.00 -8.41
N SER A 125 2.08 -1.57 -9.60
CA SER A 125 0.77 -1.57 -10.24
C SER A 125 -0.22 -2.60 -9.67
N GLY A 126 0.19 -3.37 -8.67
CA GLY A 126 -0.66 -4.39 -8.03
C GLY A 126 -0.98 -5.57 -8.94
N ILE A 127 -0.14 -5.85 -9.95
CA ILE A 127 -0.26 -7.06 -10.78
C ILE A 127 0.48 -8.22 -10.11
N LEU A 128 1.60 -7.92 -9.46
CA LEU A 128 2.39 -8.83 -8.66
C LEU A 128 2.40 -8.37 -7.21
N GLU A 129 2.64 -9.31 -6.30
CA GLU A 129 2.80 -9.05 -4.87
C GLU A 129 4.08 -9.70 -4.35
N VAL A 130 4.66 -9.08 -3.32
CA VAL A 130 5.81 -9.57 -2.57
C VAL A 130 5.63 -9.13 -1.11
N ASP A 131 6.11 -9.94 -0.16
CA ASP A 131 6.10 -9.55 1.25
C ASP A 131 7.14 -8.46 1.50
N LEU A 132 6.68 -7.28 1.94
CA LEU A 132 7.54 -6.13 2.21
C LEU A 132 7.97 -6.05 3.69
N SER A 133 7.36 -6.84 4.57
CA SER A 133 7.54 -6.79 6.03
C SER A 133 8.47 -7.88 6.57
N LEU A 134 8.56 -9.03 5.88
CA LEU A 134 9.29 -10.18 6.39
C LEU A 134 10.82 -9.95 6.47
N ALA A 135 11.41 -9.42 5.39
CA ALA A 135 12.83 -9.17 5.26
C ALA A 135 13.10 -8.13 4.16
N LEU A 136 14.33 -7.61 4.09
CA LEU A 136 14.75 -6.81 2.94
C LEU A 136 14.62 -7.63 1.65
N LEU A 137 14.12 -7.00 0.58
CA LEU A 137 13.95 -7.65 -0.70
C LEU A 137 15.30 -8.11 -1.25
N GLY A 138 15.35 -9.39 -1.61
CA GLY A 138 16.53 -10.08 -2.09
C GLY A 138 16.20 -11.05 -3.23
N PRO A 139 17.21 -11.77 -3.75
CA PRO A 139 17.01 -12.70 -4.87
C PRO A 139 15.98 -13.78 -4.57
N ASP A 140 15.89 -14.24 -3.32
CA ASP A 140 14.99 -15.32 -2.88
C ASP A 140 13.61 -14.81 -2.43
N SER A 141 13.36 -13.50 -2.47
CA SER A 141 12.05 -12.94 -2.13
C SER A 141 10.97 -13.50 -3.06
N VAL A 142 9.89 -13.99 -2.47
CA VAL A 142 8.82 -14.69 -3.21
C VAL A 142 7.89 -13.67 -3.85
N VAL A 143 7.79 -13.75 -5.18
CA VAL A 143 6.89 -12.98 -6.03
C VAL A 143 5.70 -13.87 -6.41
N ARG A 144 4.50 -13.32 -6.23
CA ARG A 144 3.23 -13.97 -6.58
C ARG A 144 2.40 -13.08 -7.47
N ARG A 145 1.40 -13.67 -8.11
CA ARG A 145 0.31 -12.90 -8.73
C ARG A 145 -0.52 -12.27 -7.63
N ALA A 146 -0.78 -10.97 -7.74
CA ALA A 146 -1.59 -10.28 -6.75
C ALA A 146 -3.01 -10.86 -6.73
N SER A 147 -3.53 -11.06 -5.51
CA SER A 147 -4.93 -11.46 -5.32
C SER A 147 -5.85 -10.32 -5.79
N LYS A 148 -6.92 -10.67 -6.51
CA LYS A 148 -7.91 -9.71 -7.01
C LYS A 148 -8.85 -9.23 -5.92
#